data_AF-A0A7C3X2E7-F1
#
_entry.id   AF-A0A7C3X2E7-F1
#
_cell.length_a   1.000
_cell.length_b   1.000
_cell.length_c   1.000
_cell.angle_alpha   90.00
_cell.angle_beta   90.00
_cell.angle_gamma   90.00
#
_symmetry.space_group_name_H-M   'P 1'
#
loop_
_entity.id
_entity.type
_entity.pdbx_description
1 polymer ?
#
loop_
_entity_poly.entity_id
_entity_poly.type
_entity_poly.pdbx_seq_one_letter_code
_entity_poly.pdbx_strand_id
1 'polypeptide(L)' 'SLKEQLNEGGRLIIPVGGSNLQVLLKIIKRGNDYSIEKHTSCIFVPLIGSEGWRKIGEN' A
#
# COMPACT_ATOMS: atom_id res chain seq x y z
N SER A 1 -5.98 5.68 7.70
CA SER A 1 -5.36 4.77 6.72
C SER A 1 -6.16 4.61 5.43
N LEU A 2 -5.48 4.49 4.28
CA LEU A 2 -6.11 4.27 2.96
C LEU A 2 -7.05 3.05 2.93
N LYS A 3 -6.73 1.98 3.68
CA LYS A 3 -7.56 0.78 3.76
C LYS A 3 -8.94 1.05 4.37
N GLU A 4 -9.01 1.92 5.37
CA GLU A 4 -10.24 2.23 6.12
C GLU A 4 -11.26 2.99 5.25
N GLN A 5 -10.77 3.75 4.27
CA GLN A 5 -11.57 4.51 3.32
C GLN A 5 -12.23 3.63 2.24
N LEU A 6 -11.92 2.33 2.20
CA LEU A 6 -12.55 1.40 1.26
C LEU A 6 -14.00 1.12 1.64
N ASN A 7 -14.87 1.16 0.64
CA ASN A 7 -16.22 0.56 0.70
C ASN A 7 -16.11 -0.97 0.73
N GLU A 8 -17.20 -1.66 1.12
CA GLU A 8 -17.29 -3.11 1.04
C GLU A 8 -17.03 -3.60 -0.40
N GLY A 9 -16.16 -4.59 -0.57
CA GLY A 9 -15.71 -5.07 -1.88
C GLY A 9 -14.80 -4.08 -2.65
N GLY A 10 -14.53 -2.91 -2.10
CA GLY A 10 -13.58 -1.93 -2.61
C GLY A 10 -12.16 -2.49 -2.66
N ARG A 11 -11.35 -1.98 -3.61
CA ARG A 11 -10.01 -2.51 -3.91
C ARG A 11 -8.96 -1.42 -3.78
N LEU A 12 -7.88 -1.72 -3.08
CA LEU A 12 -6.66 -0.91 -3.05
C LEU A 12 -5.54 -1.69 -3.75
N ILE A 13 -5.00 -1.12 -4.82
CA ILE A 13 -3.82 -1.62 -5.52
C ILE A 13 -2.64 -0.73 -5.14
N ILE A 14 -1.63 -1.28 -4.46
CA ILE A 14 -0.55 -0.46 -3.90
C ILE A 14 0.79 -1.21 -3.88
N PRO A 15 1.91 -0.59 -4.31
CA PRO A 15 3.24 -1.16 -4.15
C PRO A 15 3.68 -1.06 -2.68
N VAL A 16 4.07 -2.19 -2.09
CA VAL A 16 4.56 -2.24 -0.70
C VAL A 16 5.94 -2.90 -0.67
N GLY A 17 6.92 -2.21 -0.09
CA GLY A 17 8.29 -2.68 0.04
C GLY A 17 9.27 -1.54 0.20
N GLY A 18 10.57 -1.86 0.16
CA GLY A 18 11.67 -0.91 0.28
C GLY A 18 11.86 -0.04 -0.97
N SER A 19 12.81 0.90 -0.94
CA SER A 19 13.07 1.82 -2.06
C SER A 19 13.50 1.13 -3.37
N ASN A 20 14.10 -0.06 -3.26
CA ASN A 20 14.73 -0.74 -4.40
C ASN A 20 13.92 -1.93 -4.92
N LEU A 21 12.89 -2.36 -4.17
CA LEU A 21 12.01 -3.46 -4.55
C LEU A 21 10.71 -3.41 -3.75
N GLN A 22 9.58 -3.41 -4.44
CA GLN A 22 8.26 -3.58 -3.85
C GLN A 22 7.51 -4.74 -4.49
N VAL A 23 6.49 -5.24 -3.79
CA VAL A 23 5.50 -6.18 -4.35
C VAL A 23 4.18 -5.43 -4.52
N LEU A 24 3.55 -5.57 -5.68
CA LEU A 24 2.23 -5.00 -5.92
C LEU A 24 1.18 -5.82 -5.15
N LEU A 25 0.50 -5.19 -4.20
CA LEU A 25 -0.58 -5.82 -3.45
C LEU A 25 -1.93 -5.43 -4.02
N LYS A 26 -2.85 -6.39 -4.11
CA LYS A 26 -4.28 -6.15 -4.24
C LYS A 26 -4.95 -6.44 -2.90
N ILE A 27 -5.54 -5.41 -2.31
CA ILE A 27 -6.25 -5.50 -1.03
C ILE A 27 -7.75 -5.31 -1.31
N ILE A 28 -8.59 -6.20 -0.80
CA ILE A 28 -10.05 -6.13 -0.95
C ILE A 28 -10.69 -6.14 0.44
N LYS A 29 -11.55 -5.16 0.73
CA LYS A 29 -12.31 -5.12 1.99
C LYS A 29 -13.41 -6.18 1.98
N ARG A 30 -13.51 -6.94 3.08
CA ARG A 30 -14.47 -8.02 3.32
C ARG A 30 -15.02 -7.89 4.73
N GLY A 31 -16.10 -7.15 4.90
CA GLY A 31 -16.66 -6.78 6.20
C GLY A 31 -15.64 -6.00 7.03
N ASN A 32 -15.26 -6.58 8.18
CA ASN A 32 -14.27 -6.00 9.09
C ASN A 32 -12.82 -6.43 8.75
N ASP A 33 -12.65 -7.31 7.76
CA ASP A 33 -11.36 -7.87 7.37
C ASP A 33 -10.92 -7.39 5.99
N TYR A 34 -9.67 -7.74 5.64
CA TYR A 34 -9.09 -7.48 4.33
C TYR A 34 -8.49 -8.76 3.75
N SER A 35 -8.87 -9.09 2.52
CA SER A 35 -8.17 -10.09 1.71
C SER A 35 -6.99 -9.42 1.01
N ILE A 36 -5.81 -10.02 1.05
CA ILE A 36 -4.58 -9.49 0.47
C ILE A 36 -3.97 -10.51 -0.48
N GLU A 37 -3.80 -10.12 -1.74
CA GLU A 37 -3.12 -10.91 -2.76
C GLU A 37 -1.82 -10.21 -3.18
N LYS A 38 -0.73 -10.99 -3.27
CA LYS A 38 0.55 -10.53 -3.81
C LYS A 38 0.60 -10.79 -5.32
N HIS A 39 0.98 -9.77 -6.09
CA HIS A 39 1.19 -9.88 -7.53
C HIS A 39 2.69 -9.76 -7.84
N THR A 40 3.04 -9.06 -8.93
CA THR A 40 4.40 -8.92 -9.41
C THR A 40 5.27 -8.05 -8.48
N SER A 41 6.58 -8.31 -8.51
CA SER A 41 7.58 -7.34 -8.10
C SER A 41 7.52 -6.09 -8.98
N CYS A 42 7.80 -4.93 -8.41
CA CYS A 42 7.80 -3.63 -9.09
C CYS A 42 8.79 -2.65 -8.43
N ILE A 43 9.07 -1.55 -9.12
CA ILE A 43 9.89 -0.43 -8.62
C ILE A 43 9.11 0.87 -8.86
N PHE A 44 8.62 1.45 -7.78
CA PHE A 44 7.95 2.76 -7.72
C PHE A 44 8.76 3.72 -6.84
N VAL A 45 8.52 5.02 -7.03
CA VAL A 45 9.01 6.05 -6.11
C VAL A 45 8.42 5.87 -4.71
N PRO A 46 9.12 6.29 -3.64
CA PRO A 46 8.59 6.21 -2.28
C PRO A 46 7.30 7.01 -2.12
N LEU A 47 6.29 6.42 -1.46
CA LEU A 47 5.10 7.13 -1.00
C LEU A 47 5.47 7.95 0.25
N ILE A 48 5.82 9.22 0.07
CA ILE A 48 6.20 10.12 1.17
C ILE A 48 4.94 10.72 1.80
N GLY A 49 4.81 10.67 3.13
CA GLY A 49 3.66 11.25 3.84
C GLY A 49 3.52 10.74 5.29
N SER A 50 2.51 11.23 6.00
CA SER A 50 2.27 10.92 7.42
C SER A 50 2.06 9.43 7.71
N GLU A 51 1.45 8.69 6.78
CA GLU A 51 1.29 7.23 6.85
C GLU A 51 2.24 6.48 5.88
N GLY A 52 3.28 7.15 5.37
CA GLY A 52 4.22 6.64 4.38
C GLY A 52 5.68 6.75 4.83
N TRP A 53 6.58 6.87 3.86
CA TRP A 53 7.99 7.12 4.10
C TRP A 53 8.19 8.54 4.65
N ARG A 54 9.07 8.69 5.65
CA ARG A 54 9.55 10.00 6.08
C ARG A 54 10.39 10.64 4.97
N LYS A 55 10.28 11.95 4.80
CA LYS A 55 11.08 12.69 3.83
C LYS A 55 12.56 12.61 4.23
N ILE A 56 13.42 12.28 3.28
CA ILE A 56 14.86 12.27 3.53
C ILE A 56 15.32 13.72 3.76
N GLY A 57 15.82 14.02 4.96
CA GLY A 57 16.32 15.36 5.34
C GLY A 57 15.51 16.08 6.43
N GLU A 58 14.44 15.48 6.95
CA GLU A 58 13.78 15.97 8.17
C GLU A 58 14.38 15.25 9.39
N ASN A 59 15.04 16.02 10.27
CA ASN A 59 15.54 15.58 11.59
C ASN A 59 14.37 15.32 12.55
#